data_AF-A0A7W7SYW3-F1
#
_entry.id   AF-A0A7W7SYW3-F1
#
_cell.length_a   1.000
_cell.length_b   1.000
_cell.length_c   1.000
_cell.angle_alpha   90.00
_cell.angle_beta   90.00
_cell.angle_gamma   90.00
#
_symmetry.space_group_name_H-M   'P 1'
#
loop_
_entity.id
_entity.type
_entity.pdbx_description
1 polymer ?
#
loop_
_entity_poly.entity_id
_entity_poly.type
_entity_poly.pdbx_seq_one_letter_code
_entity_poly.pdbx_strand_id
1 'polypeptide(L)' 'MDPRLLVHLTGCSYQHETREPGPDGDRLTDHSALVVHLAIEPVDRLLTSDPITVAAHVEPTLF' A
#
# COMPACT_ATOMS: atom_id res chain seq x y z
N MET A 1 -11.28 -1.56 11.45
CA MET A 1 -11.48 -1.20 10.03
C MET A 1 -12.57 -0.15 10.00
N ASP A 2 -12.35 1.03 9.44
CA ASP A 2 -13.42 2.02 9.29
C ASP A 2 -14.43 1.51 8.25
N PRO A 3 -15.69 1.22 8.62
CA PRO A 3 -16.70 0.71 7.69
C PRO A 3 -16.98 1.69 6.53
N ARG A 4 -16.62 2.97 6.66
CA ARG A 4 -16.73 3.96 5.59
C ARG A 4 -15.78 3.69 4.42
N LEU A 5 -14.72 2.91 4.61
CA LEU A 5 -13.80 2.56 3.52
C LEU A 5 -14.40 1.52 2.56
N LEU A 6 -15.42 0.76 2.99
CA LEU A 6 -16.01 -0.31 2.19
C LEU A 6 -16.71 0.20 0.92
N VAL A 7 -17.31 1.40 0.98
CA VAL A 7 -17.94 2.05 -0.19
C VAL A 7 -16.93 2.38 -1.28
N HIS A 8 -15.65 2.55 -0.92
CA HIS A 8 -14.57 2.84 -1.86
C HIS A 8 -13.91 1.58 -2.42
N LEU A 9 -14.29 0.38 -1.97
CA LEU A 9 -13.69 -0.88 -2.40
C LEU A 9 -14.10 -1.22 -3.83
N THR A 10 -13.13 -1.25 -4.74
CA THR A 10 -13.35 -1.61 -6.15
C THR A 10 -12.81 -2.98 -6.51
N GLY A 11 -11.95 -3.55 -5.67
CA GLY A 11 -11.41 -4.89 -5.88
C GLY A 11 -10.72 -5.43 -4.64
N CYS A 12 -10.78 -6.74 -4.49
CA CYS A 12 -10.09 -7.46 -3.44
C CYS A 12 -9.63 -8.80 -4.01
N SER A 13 -8.33 -9.07 -3.97
CA SER A 13 -7.78 -10.35 -4.38
C SER A 13 -6.89 -10.92 -3.29
N TYR A 14 -7.00 -12.22 -3.10
CA TYR A 14 -6.16 -12.98 -2.20
C TYR A 14 -5.28 -13.89 -3.04
N GLN A 15 -3.98 -13.83 -2.79
CA GLN A 15 -3.00 -14.71 -3.41
C GLN A 15 -2.32 -15.50 -2.30
N HIS A 16 -2.37 -16.82 -2.43
CA HIS A 16 -1.61 -17.72 -1.59
C HIS A 16 -0.62 -18.48 -2.46
N GLU A 17 0.64 -18.45 -2.05
CA GLU A 17 1.73 -19.13 -2.70
C GLU A 17 2.31 -20.11 -1.71
N THR A 18 2.11 -21.40 -1.97
CA THR A 18 2.65 -22.51 -1.20
C THR A 18 4.14 -22.71 -1.52
N ARG A 19 4.84 -23.52 -0.73
CA ARG A 19 6.25 -23.90 -0.97
C ARG A 19 6.49 -24.81 -2.18
N GLU A 20 5.71 -24.65 -3.25
CA GLU A 20 5.92 -25.46 -4.43
C GLU A 20 7.27 -25.15 -5.10
N PRO A 21 7.96 -26.17 -5.64
CA PRO A 21 9.20 -25.98 -6.38
C PRO A 21 8.98 -25.03 -7.56
N GLY A 22 9.66 -23.89 -7.56
CA GLY A 22 9.63 -22.91 -8.64
C GLY A 22 10.84 -23.04 -9.56
N PRO A 23 10.84 -22.34 -10.71
CA PRO A 23 12.01 -22.27 -11.60
C PRO A 23 13.26 -21.66 -10.93
N ASP A 24 13.06 -20.87 -9.86
CA ASP A 24 14.13 -20.26 -9.05
C ASP A 24 14.50 -21.09 -7.80
N GLY A 25 13.95 -22.32 -7.68
CA GLY A 25 14.15 -23.22 -6.54
C GLY A 25 12.95 -23.31 -5.61
N ASP A 26 13.11 -24.07 -4.53
CA ASP A 26 12.08 -24.25 -3.50
C ASP A 26 11.92 -22.98 -2.66
N ARG A 27 10.69 -22.52 -2.49
CA ARG A 27 10.38 -21.45 -1.55
C ARG A 27 10.49 -21.95 -0.11
N LEU A 28 11.16 -21.17 0.74
CA LEU A 28 11.42 -21.56 2.14
C LEU A 28 10.20 -21.41 3.05
N THR A 29 9.27 -20.52 2.68
CA THR A 29 8.06 -20.21 3.44
C THR A 29 6.86 -20.06 2.52
N ASP A 30 5.68 -20.36 3.05
CA ASP A 30 4.42 -20.03 2.39
C ASP A 30 4.20 -18.51 2.48
N HIS A 31 3.68 -17.92 1.41
CA HIS A 31 3.37 -16.50 1.35
C HIS A 31 1.88 -16.31 1.10
N SER A 32 1.31 -15.30 1.73
CA SER A 32 -0.04 -14.85 1.45
C SER A 32 -0.07 -13.35 1.31
N ALA A 33 -0.68 -12.88 0.23
CA ALA A 33 -0.92 -11.47 -0.02
C ALA A 33 -2.42 -11.21 -0.11
N LEU A 34 -2.86 -10.11 0.48
CA LEU A 34 -4.17 -9.54 0.27
C LEU A 34 -3.99 -8.20 -0.42
N VAL A 35 -4.51 -8.08 -1.64
CA VAL A 35 -4.47 -6.85 -2.42
C VAL A 35 -5.86 -6.24 -2.41
N VAL A 36 -5.94 -4.96 -2.04
CA VAL A 36 -7.18 -4.20 -1.92
C VAL A 36 -7.08 -2.98 -2.83
N HIS A 37 -8.04 -2.83 -3.74
CA HIS A 37 -8.15 -1.68 -4.62
C HIS A 37 -9.23 -0.74 -4.09
N LEU A 38 -8.88 0.54 -3.91
CA LEU A 38 -9.79 1.56 -3.43
C LEU A 38 -9.87 2.69 -4.47
N ALA A 39 -11.08 3.16 -4.76
CA ALA A 39 -11.30 4.41 -5.49
C ALA A 39 -11.55 5.53 -4.47
N ILE A 40 -10.56 6.41 -4.31
CA ILE A 40 -10.61 7.54 -3.38
C ILE A 40 -10.48 8.86 -4.15
N GLU A 41 -11.22 9.86 -3.71
CA GLU A 41 -11.13 11.22 -4.21
C GLU A 41 -10.56 12.13 -3.12
N PRO A 42 -9.57 12.97 -3.44
CA PRO A 42 -9.07 13.93 -2.48
C PRO A 42 -10.13 14.99 -2.20
N VAL A 43 -10.46 15.19 -0.91
CA VAL A 43 -11.42 16.22 -0.48
C VAL A 43 -10.82 17.62 -0.46
N ASP A 44 -9.48 17.71 -0.45
CA ASP A 44 -8.71 18.94 -0.47
C ASP A 44 -7.60 18.87 -1.51
N ARG A 45 -6.99 20.02 -1.84
CA ARG A 45 -5.84 20.06 -2.74
C ARG A 45 -4.70 19.21 -2.20
N LEU A 46 -4.19 18.30 -3.03
CA LEU A 46 -3.00 17.54 -2.71
C LEU A 46 -1.82 18.51 -2.56
N LEU A 47 -1.07 18.33 -1.47
CA LEU A 47 0.23 18.99 -1.33
C LEU A 47 1.13 18.44 -2.42
N THR A 48 1.48 19.27 -3.40
CA THR A 48 2.51 18.95 -4.36
C THR A 48 3.84 19.11 -3.65
N SER A 49 4.50 18.01 -3.30
CA SER A 49 5.93 18.04 -3.02
C SER A 49 6.63 18.30 -4.36
N ASP A 50 6.75 19.58 -4.72
CA ASP A 50 7.55 19.95 -5.88
C ASP A 50 9.00 19.62 -5.52
N PRO A 51 9.68 18.66 -6.20
CA PRO A 51 11.00 18.18 -5.76
C PRO A 51 12.08 19.27 -5.80
N ILE A 52 11.79 20.41 -6.45
CA ILE A 52 12.67 21.57 -6.56
C ILE A 52 12.54 22.50 -5.34
N THR A 53 11.40 22.51 -4.65
CA THR A 53 11.24 23.33 -3.46
C THR A 53 11.63 22.48 -2.27
N VAL A 54 12.91 22.57 -1.88
CA VAL A 54 13.33 22.22 -0.52
C VAL A 54 12.55 23.16 0.41
N ALA A 55 11.35 22.75 0.80
CA ALA A 55 10.70 23.31 1.97
C ALA A 55 11.71 23.11 3.10
N ALA A 56 12.06 24.19 3.81
CA ALA A 56 12.75 24.07 5.08
C ALA A 56 11.86 23.23 5.99
N HIS A 57 12.05 21.91 5.95
CA HIS A 57 11.30 20.96 6.72
C HIS A 57 11.83 21.09 8.14
N VAL A 58 11.06 21.77 9.00
CA VAL A 58 11.20 21.57 10.44
C VAL A 58 10.74 20.14 10.67
N GLU A 59 11.70 19.21 10.73
CA GLU A 59 11.40 17.88 11.22
C GLU A 59 10.97 18.00 12.68
N PRO A 60 9.79 17.46 13.08
CA PRO A 60 9.59 17.15 14.48
C PRO A 60 10.54 15.99 14.80
N THR A 61 11.62 16.28 15.52
CA THR A 61 12.47 15.26 16.11
C THR A 61 11.63 14.44 17.08
N LEU A 62 11.30 13.21 16.72
CA LEU A 62 10.87 12.19 17.66
C LEU A 62 12.15 11.50 18.18
N PHE A 63 12.65 12.01 19.31
CA PHE A 63 13.38 11.17 20.26
C PHE A 63 12.36 10.56 21.23
#